data_AF-B5W9Y8-F1
#
_entry.id   AF-B5W9Y8-F1
#
_cell.length_a   1.000
_cell.length_b   1.000
_cell.length_c   1.000
_cell.angle_alpha   90.00
_cell.angle_beta   90.00
_cell.angle_gamma   90.00
#
_symmetry.space_group_name_H-M   'P 1'
#
loop_
_entity.id
_entity.type
_entity.pdbx_description
1 polymer ?
#
loop_
_entity_poly.entity_id
_entity_poly.type
_entity_poly.pdbx_seq_one_letter_code
_entity_poly.pdbx_strand_id
1 'polypeptide(L)'
;MYDASGEWAYRVGMPAKSGVGGGILAVVPGKLGIGIFSPPLDPKGNSIRGVKVCEDLSQDFGLHLFNVAKSDRNLEEWIAGGDGLHDF
;
A
#
# COMPACT_ATOMS: atom_id res chain seq x y z
N MET A 1 11.01 1.15 2.41
CA MET A 1 11.12 2.01 3.57
C MET A 1 12.47 1.88 4.26
N TYR A 2 13.30 2.86 3.90
CA TYR A 2 14.64 3.23 4.38
C TYR A 2 14.76 4.76 4.15
N ASP A 3 15.72 5.23 3.35
CA ASP A 3 15.89 6.66 2.99
C ASP A 3 14.71 7.26 2.19
N ALA A 4 13.81 6.40 1.67
CA ALA A 4 12.58 6.80 1.00
C ALA A 4 11.40 7.10 1.96
N SER A 5 11.62 7.14 3.29
CA SER A 5 10.54 7.27 4.29
C SER A 5 9.73 8.56 4.15
N GLY A 6 10.36 9.69 3.83
CA GLY A 6 9.66 10.95 3.59
C GLY A 6 8.76 10.92 2.34
N GLU A 7 9.29 10.38 1.25
CA GLU A 7 8.52 10.22 -0.01
C GLU A 7 7.33 9.28 0.17
N TRP A 8 7.50 8.20 0.95
CA TRP A 8 6.40 7.29 1.29
C TRP A 8 5.33 7.94 2.14
N ALA A 9 5.71 8.71 3.16
CA ALA A 9 4.76 9.43 3.99
C ALA A 9 3.91 10.42 3.16
N TYR A 10 4.47 10.95 2.06
CA TYR A 10 3.80 11.87 1.15
C TYR A 10 2.92 11.17 0.10
N ARG A 11 3.40 10.09 -0.53
CA ARG A 11 2.69 9.41 -1.63
C ARG A 11 1.71 8.35 -1.13
N VAL A 12 2.09 7.61 -0.11
CA VAL A 12 1.39 6.40 0.37
C VAL A 12 0.70 6.66 1.71
N GLY A 13 1.43 7.23 2.68
CA GLY A 13 0.86 7.66 3.95
C GLY A 13 0.33 6.58 4.88
N MET A 14 0.62 5.30 4.61
CA MET A 14 0.31 4.18 5.52
C MET A 14 1.56 3.80 6.32
N PRO A 15 1.52 3.61 7.65
CA PRO A 15 2.63 3.05 8.40
C PRO A 15 3.13 1.73 7.80
N ALA A 16 4.44 1.60 7.55
CA ALA A 16 4.99 0.43 6.88
C ALA A 16 6.47 0.17 7.16
N LYS A 17 6.90 -1.08 6.91
CA LYS A 17 8.30 -1.49 6.85
C LYS A 17 8.55 -2.33 5.59
N SER A 18 9.71 -2.14 4.96
CA SER A 18 10.20 -3.00 3.88
C SER A 18 11.39 -3.85 4.31
N GLY A 19 11.63 -4.95 3.59
CA GLY A 19 12.84 -5.76 3.70
C GLY A 19 13.46 -6.04 2.32
N VAL A 20 14.79 -6.21 2.30
CA VAL A 20 15.58 -6.48 1.08
C VAL A 20 15.23 -7.80 0.40
N GLY A 21 14.48 -8.69 1.06
CA GLY A 21 13.86 -9.85 0.41
C GLY A 21 12.71 -9.49 -0.55
N GLY A 22 12.38 -8.22 -0.71
CA GLY A 22 11.26 -7.75 -1.53
C GLY A 22 9.92 -7.72 -0.81
N GLY A 23 9.94 -7.89 0.52
CA GLY A 23 8.74 -7.83 1.37
C GLY A 23 8.39 -6.40 1.78
N ILE A 24 7.10 -6.09 1.82
CA ILE A 24 6.55 -4.88 2.45
C ILE A 24 5.40 -5.29 3.37
N LEU A 25 5.43 -4.79 4.60
CA LEU A 25 4.32 -4.86 5.54
C LEU A 25 3.83 -3.43 5.78
N ALA A 26 2.56 -3.17 5.48
CA ALA A 26 1.89 -1.90 5.75
C ALA A 26 0.64 -2.11 6.60
N VAL A 27 0.22 -1.09 7.33
CA VAL A 27 -0.95 -1.15 8.21
C VAL A 27 -1.82 0.07 7.99
N VAL A 28 -3.13 -0.14 7.93
CA VAL A 28 -4.14 0.91 8.04
C VAL A 28 -4.79 0.78 9.40
N PRO A 29 -4.48 1.67 10.36
CA PRO A 29 -4.94 1.54 11.74
C PRO A 29 -6.46 1.36 11.83
N GLY A 30 -6.90 0.29 12.51
CA GLY A 30 -8.31 -0.03 12.71
C GLY A 30 -9.05 -0.56 11.48
N LYS A 31 -8.39 -0.74 10.33
CA LYS A 31 -9.03 -1.25 9.09
C LYS A 31 -8.42 -2.57 8.61
N LEU A 32 -7.13 -2.60 8.26
CA LEU A 32 -6.48 -3.83 7.78
C LEU A 32 -4.94 -3.81 7.91
N GLY A 33 -4.34 -4.99 7.78
CA GLY A 33 -2.92 -5.18 7.53
C GLY A 33 -2.67 -5.64 6.09
N ILE A 34 -1.59 -5.17 5.47
CA ILE A 34 -1.24 -5.44 4.07
C ILE A 34 0.14 -6.10 4.03
N GLY A 35 0.22 -7.31 3.47
CA GLY A 35 1.48 -8.01 3.20
C GLY A 35 1.73 -8.10 1.71
N ILE A 36 2.91 -7.67 1.25
CA ILE A 36 3.31 -7.71 -0.17
C ILE A 36 4.66 -8.40 -0.29
N PHE A 37 4.81 -9.18 -1.36
CA PHE A 37 6.08 -9.80 -1.73
C PHE A 37 6.34 -9.64 -3.22
N SER A 38 7.47 -8.99 -3.57
CA SER A 38 7.99 -8.94 -4.93
C SER A 38 9.50 -8.69 -4.89
N PRO A 39 10.35 -9.67 -5.28
CA PRO A 39 11.81 -9.58 -5.13
C PRO A 39 12.53 -8.39 -5.79
N PRO A 40 12.17 -7.92 -7.01
CA PRO A 40 12.90 -6.82 -7.65
C PRO A 40 12.86 -5.52 -6.84
N LEU A 41 14.04 -4.94 -6.58
CA LEU A 41 14.21 -3.75 -5.74
C LEU A 41 14.62 -2.51 -6.55
N ASP A 42 14.23 -1.34 -6.05
CA ASP A 42 14.74 -0.04 -6.47
C ASP A 42 16.16 0.22 -5.90
N PRO A 43 16.87 1.28 -6.34
CA PRO A 43 18.18 1.64 -5.79
C PRO A 43 18.19 1.94 -4.28
N LYS A 44 17.03 2.18 -3.67
CA LYS A 44 16.86 2.46 -2.24
C LYS A 44 16.51 1.19 -1.43
N GLY A 45 16.54 0.00 -2.05
CA GLY A 45 16.30 -1.29 -1.41
C GLY A 45 14.83 -1.65 -1.18
N ASN A 46 13.89 -1.03 -1.89
CA ASN A 46 12.45 -1.27 -1.76
C ASN A 46 11.92 -2.06 -2.94
N SER A 47 10.94 -2.93 -2.71
CA SER A 47 10.26 -3.63 -3.80
C SER A 47 9.59 -2.63 -4.76
N ILE A 48 9.98 -2.62 -6.04
CA ILE A 48 9.46 -1.67 -7.03
C ILE A 48 7.94 -1.82 -7.16
N ARG A 49 7.49 -3.06 -7.40
CA ARG A 49 6.05 -3.37 -7.51
C ARG A 49 5.33 -3.23 -6.18
N GLY A 50 5.98 -3.57 -5.08
CA GLY A 50 5.36 -3.45 -3.76
C GLY A 50 5.07 -2.00 -3.37
N VAL A 51 5.99 -1.08 -3.69
CA VAL A 51 5.76 0.36 -3.50
C VAL A 51 4.58 0.83 -4.36
N LYS A 52 4.56 0.46 -5.65
CA LYS A 52 3.48 0.85 -6.57
C LYS A 52 2.11 0.37 -6.10
N VAL A 53 1.99 -0.90 -5.70
CA VAL A 53 0.73 -1.44 -5.18
C VAL A 53 0.26 -0.69 -3.93
N CYS A 54 1.16 -0.35 -3.01
CA CYS A 54 0.78 0.46 -1.85
C CYS A 54 0.32 1.87 -2.20
N GLU A 55 0.95 2.50 -3.19
CA GLU A 55 0.51 3.81 -3.71
C GLU A 55 -0.90 3.73 -4.31
N ASP A 56 -1.16 2.70 -5.14
CA ASP A 56 -2.47 2.47 -5.75
C ASP A 56 -3.54 2.21 -4.70
N LEU A 57 -3.32 1.26 -3.78
CA LEU A 57 -4.26 0.98 -2.70
C LEU A 57 -4.55 2.22 -1.85
N SER A 58 -3.55 3.07 -1.59
CA SER A 58 -3.75 4.30 -0.84
C SER A 58 -4.66 5.29 -1.56
N GLN A 59 -4.45 5.47 -2.87
CA GLN A 59 -5.24 6.38 -3.70
C GLN A 59 -6.67 5.86 -3.89
N ASP A 60 -6.79 4.61 -4.32
CA ASP A 60 -8.06 3.99 -4.67
C ASP A 60 -9.05 3.92 -3.51
N PHE A 61 -8.56 3.54 -2.33
CA PHE A 61 -9.37 3.33 -1.13
C PHE A 61 -9.21 4.45 -0.10
N GLY A 62 -8.49 5.52 -0.43
CA GLY A 62 -8.28 6.68 0.44
C GLY A 62 -7.62 6.32 1.77
N LEU A 63 -6.63 5.43 1.76
CA LEU A 63 -6.02 4.83 2.97
C LEU A 63 -4.91 5.67 3.60
N HIS A 64 -4.53 6.78 2.96
CA HIS A 64 -3.52 7.68 3.48
C HIS A 64 -3.94 8.24 4.86
N LEU A 65 -3.03 8.25 5.83
CA LEU A 65 -3.31 8.68 7.22
C LEU A 65 -3.91 10.09 7.35
N PHE A 66 -3.62 10.98 6.39
CA PHE A 66 -4.08 12.37 6.37
C PHE A 66 -5.17 12.60 5.31
N ASN A 67 -5.69 11.55 4.69
CA ASN A 67 -6.78 11.70 3.72
C ASN A 67 -8.08 12.06 4.44
N VAL A 68 -8.74 13.10 3.93
CA VAL A 68 -10.07 13.57 4.37
C VAL A 68 -11.10 13.52 3.25
N ALA A 69 -10.67 13.18 2.02
CA ALA A 69 -11.53 13.06 0.85
C ALA A 69 -12.24 11.70 0.83
N LYS A 70 -13.37 11.65 0.13
CA LYS A 70 -14.04 10.37 -0.19
C LYS A 70 -13.12 9.55 -1.10
N SER A 71 -13.05 8.24 -0.84
CA SER A 71 -12.33 7.30 -1.69
C SER A 71 -13.11 7.00 -2.96
N ASP A 72 -12.40 6.69 -4.04
CA ASP A 72 -13.00 6.32 -5.32
C ASP A 72 -13.63 4.92 -5.27
N ARG A 73 -13.05 4.03 -4.45
CA ARG A 73 -13.51 2.65 -4.24
C ARG A 73 -13.90 2.40 -2.78
N ASN A 74 -14.89 1.52 -2.58
CA ASN A 74 -15.30 1.05 -1.25
C ASN A 74 -14.41 -0.13 -0.84
N LEU A 75 -13.64 0.05 0.23
CA LEU A 75 -12.72 -0.95 0.76
C LEU A 75 -13.45 -2.19 1.31
N GLU A 76 -14.57 -1.99 2.02
CA GLU A 76 -15.28 -3.09 2.69
C GLU A 76 -15.94 -4.01 1.67
N GLU A 77 -16.57 -3.44 0.65
CA GLU A 77 -17.14 -4.19 -0.47
C GLU A 77 -16.08 -4.97 -1.24
N TRP A 78 -14.91 -4.35 -1.48
CA TRP A 78 -13.80 -5.01 -2.17
C TRP A 78 -13.22 -6.18 -1.37
N ILE A 79 -13.02 -6.01 -0.06
CA ILE A 79 -12.54 -7.10 0.81
C ILE A 79 -13.58 -8.23 0.92
N ALA A 80 -14.87 -7.89 0.92
CA ALA A 80 -15.96 -8.87 0.94
C ALA A 80 -16.10 -9.68 -0.37
N GLY A 81 -15.29 -9.37 -1.39
CA GLY A 81 -15.30 -10.05 -2.67
C GLY A 81 -16.35 -9.56 -3.65
N GLY A 82 -16.73 -8.28 -3.56
CA GLY A 82 -17.40 -7.60 -4.67
C GLY A 82 -16.55 -7.66 -5.95
N ASP A 83 -17.17 -7.39 -7.10
CA ASP A 83 -16.77 -7.64 -8.51
C ASP A 83 -15.27 -7.57 -8.90
N GLY A 84 -14.37 -6.99 -8.11
CA GLY A 84 -12.93 -6.83 -8.38
C GLY A 84 -11.99 -7.95 -7.94
N LEU A 85 -12.45 -9.09 -7.38
CA LEU A 85 -11.59 -10.26 -7.12
C LEU A 85 -11.49 -11.24 -8.31
N HIS A 86 -12.30 -11.05 -9.36
CA HIS A 86 -12.37 -11.95 -10.51
C HIS A 86 -11.43 -11.61 -11.67
N ASP A 87 -10.66 -10.51 -11.56
CA ASP A 87 -9.83 -9.96 -12.66
C ASP A 87 -8.31 -10.24 -12.53
N PHE A 88 -7.90 -11.26 -11.76
CA PHE A 88 -6.49 -11.68 -11.62
C PHE A 88 -6.16 -12.93 -12.43
#